data_AF-A0AAD5HI64-F1
#
_entry.id   AF-A0AAD5HI64-F1
#
_cell.length_a   1.000
_cell.length_b   1.000
_cell.length_c   1.000
_cell.angle_alpha   90.00
_cell.angle_beta   90.00
_cell.angle_gamma   90.00
#
_symmetry.space_group_name_H-M   'P 1'
#
loop_
_entity.id
_entity.type
_entity.pdbx_description
1 polymer ?
#
loop_
_entity_poly.entity_id
_entity_poly.type
_entity_poly.pdbx_seq_one_letter_code
_entity_poly.pdbx_strand_id
1 'polypeptide(L)'
;MSDDHKQQALAEKELGNAAYKKRDFDEALQHYDKAWELDSTNMTFLTNKAAVLFEQEKFEDCIKTCEQAVDIGRDQRADYKLIAR
;
A
#
# COMPACT_ATOMS: atom_id res chain seq x y z
N MET A 1 5.26 -11.88 -11.26
CA MET A 1 5.71 -10.48 -11.33
C MET A 1 7.21 -10.48 -11.44
N SER A 2 7.79 -9.79 -12.43
CA SER A 2 9.24 -9.67 -12.58
C SER A 2 9.83 -8.93 -11.38
N ASP A 3 11.07 -9.23 -11.00
CA ASP A 3 11.75 -8.54 -9.89
C ASP A 3 11.84 -7.01 -10.12
N ASP A 4 11.81 -6.58 -11.38
CA ASP A 4 11.80 -5.18 -11.79
C ASP A 4 10.57 -4.40 -11.28
N HIS A 5 9.36 -4.95 -11.40
CA HIS A 5 8.15 -4.28 -10.90
C HIS A 5 8.17 -4.13 -9.37
N LYS A 6 8.74 -5.09 -8.65
CA LYS A 6 8.90 -5.00 -7.19
C LYS A 6 9.88 -3.90 -6.80
N GLN A 7 10.98 -3.75 -7.55
CA GLN A 7 11.92 -2.65 -7.33
C GLN A 7 11.28 -1.28 -7.63
N GLN A 8 10.52 -1.18 -8.71
CA GLN A 8 9.76 0.04 -9.04
C GLN A 8 8.72 0.37 -7.96
N ALA A 9 7.98 -0.64 -7.46
CA ALA A 9 7.02 -0.44 -6.37
C ALA A 9 7.70 0.09 -5.09
N LEU A 10 8.87 -0.45 -4.75
CA LEU A 10 9.65 0.04 -3.61
C LEU A 10 10.16 1.46 -3.83
N ALA A 11 10.55 1.82 -5.06
CA ALA A 11 10.97 3.18 -5.39
C ALA A 11 9.80 4.17 -5.26
N GLU A 12 8.62 3.83 -5.79
CA GLU A 12 7.39 4.63 -5.62
C GLU A 12 7.04 4.78 -4.14
N LYS A 13 7.15 3.74 -3.33
CA LYS A 13 6.97 3.84 -1.87
C LYS A 13 7.95 4.83 -1.23
N GLU A 14 9.22 4.85 -1.62
CA GLU A 14 10.18 5.83 -1.08
C GLU A 14 9.86 7.27 -1.51
N LEU A 15 9.34 7.47 -2.72
CA LEU A 15 8.83 8.78 -3.17
C LEU A 15 7.62 9.20 -2.33
N GLY A 16 6.68 8.29 -2.09
CA GLY A 16 5.53 8.52 -1.21
C GLY A 16 5.95 8.85 0.22
N ASN A 17 6.95 8.16 0.76
CA ASN A 17 7.51 8.46 2.09
C ASN A 17 8.13 9.87 2.13
N ALA A 18 8.81 10.29 1.07
CA ALA A 18 9.42 11.61 0.97
C ALA A 18 8.35 12.71 0.88
N ALA A 19 7.29 12.50 0.09
CA ALA A 19 6.13 13.39 0.01
C ALA A 19 5.41 13.50 1.36
N TYR A 20 5.17 12.37 2.03
CA TYR A 20 4.58 12.32 3.37
C TYR A 20 5.37 13.15 4.40
N LYS A 21 6.70 13.03 4.40
CA LYS A 21 7.58 13.82 5.27
C LYS A 21 7.50 15.34 5.00
N LYS A 22 7.20 15.73 3.76
CA LYS A 22 6.95 17.12 3.37
C LYS A 22 5.52 17.57 3.68
N ARG A 23 4.66 16.68 4.19
CA ARG A 23 3.21 16.85 4.34
C ARG A 23 2.49 17.09 3.00
N ASP A 24 3.11 16.70 1.89
CA ASP A 24 2.44 16.63 0.59
C ASP A 24 1.68 15.31 0.52
N PHE A 25 0.51 15.32 1.15
CA PHE A 25 -0.27 14.12 1.35
C PHE A 25 -0.91 13.61 0.06
N ASP A 26 -1.29 14.50 -0.87
CA ASP A 26 -1.91 14.09 -2.12
C ASP A 26 -0.88 13.41 -3.04
N GLU A 27 0.34 13.94 -3.12
CA GLU A 27 1.45 13.28 -3.84
C GLU A 27 1.83 11.94 -3.17
N ALA A 28 1.85 11.89 -1.83
CA ALA A 28 2.12 10.65 -1.10
C ALA A 28 1.10 9.54 -1.43
N LEU A 29 -0.20 9.87 -1.47
CA LEU A 29 -1.26 8.93 -1.83
C LEU A 29 -1.06 8.39 -3.25
N GLN A 30 -0.75 9.24 -4.22
CA GLN A 30 -0.52 8.84 -5.61
C GLN A 30 0.64 7.84 -5.73
N HIS A 31 1.74 8.10 -5.03
CA HIS A 31 2.90 7.20 -5.03
C HIS A 31 2.61 5.86 -4.36
N TYR A 32 1.85 5.83 -3.25
CA TYR A 32 1.47 4.56 -2.63
C TYR A 32 0.48 3.75 -3.47
N ASP A 33 -0.45 4.41 -4.16
CA ASP A 33 -1.35 3.75 -5.10
C ASP A 33 -0.59 3.14 -6.27
N LYS A 34 0.36 3.88 -6.85
CA LYS A 34 1.22 3.37 -7.92
C LYS A 34 2.13 2.21 -7.46
N ALA A 35 2.66 2.28 -6.24
CA ALA A 35 3.40 1.17 -5.65
C ALA A 35 2.54 -0.10 -5.53
N TRP A 36 1.27 0.05 -5.13
CA TRP A 36 0.31 -1.03 -5.04
C TRP A 36 -0.07 -1.62 -6.40
N GLU A 37 -0.24 -0.79 -7.43
CA GLU A 37 -0.50 -1.25 -8.80
C GLU A 37 0.67 -2.08 -9.37
N LEU A 38 1.91 -1.72 -9.02
CA LEU A 38 3.12 -2.41 -9.45
C LEU A 38 3.34 -3.74 -8.69
N ASP A 39 3.09 -3.72 -7.38
CA ASP A 39 3.21 -4.89 -6.51
C ASP A 39 2.12 -4.92 -5.43
N SER A 40 1.02 -5.61 -5.76
CA SER A 40 -0.11 -5.82 -4.84
C SER A 40 0.16 -6.91 -3.79
N THR A 41 1.38 -7.45 -3.71
CA THR A 41 1.75 -8.43 -2.68
C THR A 41 2.29 -7.78 -1.40
N ASN A 42 2.69 -6.50 -1.48
CA ASN A 42 3.27 -5.80 -0.35
C ASN A 42 2.26 -4.87 0.33
N MET A 43 1.69 -5.36 1.43
CA MET A 43 0.69 -4.66 2.23
C MET A 43 1.17 -3.33 2.83
N THR A 44 2.49 -3.12 2.91
CA THR A 44 3.07 -1.89 3.46
C THR A 44 2.56 -0.64 2.73
N PHE A 45 2.29 -0.73 1.43
CA PHE A 45 1.80 0.40 0.65
C PHE A 45 0.42 0.87 1.10
N LEU A 46 -0.50 -0.07 1.38
CA LEU A 46 -1.83 0.25 1.91
C LEU A 46 -1.76 0.78 3.34
N THR A 47 -0.87 0.25 4.18
CA THR A 47 -0.68 0.75 5.55
C THR A 47 -0.15 2.18 5.54
N ASN A 48 0.80 2.50 4.65
CA ASN A 48 1.32 3.85 4.49
C ASN A 48 0.25 4.81 3.93
N LYS A 49 -0.55 4.35 2.96
CA LYS A 49 -1.71 5.10 2.46
C LYS A 49 -2.70 5.41 3.59
N ALA A 50 -3.02 4.43 4.43
CA ALA A 50 -3.91 4.61 5.58
C ALA A 50 -3.35 5.64 6.58
N ALA A 51 -2.04 5.65 6.82
CA ALA A 51 -1.41 6.67 7.66
C ALA A 51 -1.59 8.09 7.07
N VAL A 52 -1.45 8.26 5.75
CA VAL A 52 -1.68 9.56 5.10
C VAL A 52 -3.13 10.00 5.24
N LEU A 53 -4.09 9.10 5.03
CA LEU A 53 -5.52 9.41 5.19
C LEU A 53 -5.87 9.77 6.64
N PHE A 54 -5.21 9.13 7.61
CA PHE A 54 -5.36 9.46 9.02
C PHE A 54 -4.84 10.87 9.34
N GLU A 55 -3.68 11.26 8.82
CA GLU A 55 -3.14 12.62 8.96
C GLU A 55 -3.98 13.69 8.24
N GLN A 56 -4.70 13.31 7.18
CA GLN A 56 -5.67 14.18 6.50
C GLN A 56 -7.04 14.22 7.22
N GLU A 57 -7.20 13.55 8.38
CA GLU A 57 -8.47 13.39 9.10
C GLU A 57 -9.58 12.71 8.28
N LYS A 58 -9.23 12.01 7.20
CA LYS A 58 -10.14 11.25 6.35
C LYS A 58 -10.35 9.84 6.92
N PHE A 59 -10.93 9.77 8.11
CA PHE A 59 -11.04 8.53 8.87
C PHE A 59 -11.86 7.44 8.16
N GLU A 60 -12.93 7.81 7.45
CA GLU A 60 -13.75 6.85 6.72
C GLU A 60 -12.96 6.14 5.61
N ASP A 61 -12.15 6.89 4.85
CA ASP A 61 -11.32 6.31 3.79
C ASP A 61 -10.12 5.55 4.37
N CYS A 62 -9.59 5.99 5.50
CA CYS A 62 -8.58 5.26 6.26
C CYS A 62 -9.09 3.88 6.69
N ILE A 63 -10.31 3.81 7.25
CA ILE A 63 -10.96 2.56 7.66
C ILE A 63 -11.13 1.64 6.46
N LYS A 64 -11.71 2.15 5.35
CA LYS A 64 -11.87 1.35 4.11
C LYS A 64 -10.53 0.81 3.61
N THR A 65 -9.48 1.63 3.64
CA THR A 65 -8.13 1.20 3.21
C THR A 65 -7.57 0.11 4.13
N CYS A 66 -7.79 0.23 5.44
CA CYS A 66 -7.40 -0.81 6.40
C CYS A 66 -8.19 -2.11 6.21
N GLU A 67 -9.49 -2.02 5.96
CA GLU A 67 -10.35 -3.17 5.67
C GLU A 67 -9.90 -3.90 4.40
N GLN A 68 -9.65 -3.15 3.32
CA GLN A 68 -9.05 -3.69 2.10
C GLN A 68 -7.72 -4.39 2.38
N ALA A 69 -6.86 -3.77 3.20
CA ALA A 69 -5.59 -4.38 3.55
C ALA A 69 -5.78 -5.72 4.29
N VAL A 70 -6.73 -5.79 5.23
CA VAL A 70 -7.05 -7.02 5.95
C VAL A 70 -7.62 -8.09 5.02
N ASP A 71 -8.53 -7.74 4.12
CA ASP A 71 -9.15 -8.68 3.19
C ASP A 71 -8.12 -9.26 2.21
N ILE A 72 -7.26 -8.43 1.63
CA ILE A 72 -6.19 -8.89 0.73
C ILE A 72 -5.15 -9.72 1.49
N GLY A 73 -4.76 -9.29 2.70
CA GLY A 73 -3.86 -10.07 3.54
C GLY A 73 -4.44 -11.43 3.92
N ARG A 74 -5.76 -11.53 4.12
CA ARG A 74 -6.46 -12.80 4.36
C ARG A 74 -6.46 -13.68 3.10
N ASP A 75 -6.71 -13.09 1.94
CA ASP A 75 -6.76 -13.79 0.66
C ASP A 75 -5.39 -14.36 0.27
N GLN A 76 -4.34 -13.53 0.33
CA GLN A 76 -2.95 -13.96 0.13
C GLN A 76 -2.58 -15.10 1.09
N ARG A 77 -2.96 -14.99 2.37
CA ARG A 77 -2.67 -16.03 3.38
C ARG A 77 -3.44 -17.33 3.11
N ALA A 78 -4.64 -17.26 2.53
CA ALA A 78 -5.41 -18.42 2.11
C ALA A 78 -4.76 -19.10 0.90
N ASP A 79 -4.31 -18.33 -0.09
CA ASP A 79 -3.56 -18.84 -1.25
C ASP A 79 -2.27 -19.55 -0.85
N TYR A 80 -1.49 -18.99 0.08
CA TYR A 80 -0.29 -19.66 0.61
C TYR A 80 -0.60 -21.00 1.28
N LYS A 81 -1.79 -21.16 1.91
CA LYS A 81 -2.21 -22.45 2.48
C LYS A 81 -2.65 -23.45 1.42
N LEU A 82 -3.17 -23.01 0.28
CA LEU A 82 -3.59 -23.89 -0.81
C LEU A 82 -2.40 -24.48 -1.59
N ILE A 83 -1.30 -23.73 -1.72
CA ILE A 83 -0.09 -24.15 -2.44
C ILE A 83 0.76 -25.13 -1.63
N ALA A 84 0.59 -25.19 -0.30
CA ALA A 84 1.37 -26.03 0.60
C ALA A 84 0.88 -27.49 0.73
N ARG A 85 0.24 -28.06 -0.30
CA ARG A 85 -0.34 -29.43 -0.26
C ARG A 85 0.24 -30.37 -1.30
#